data_AF-A0A9E5F1X6-F1
#
_entry.id   AF-A0A9E5F1X6-F1
#
_cell.length_a   1.000
_cell.length_b   1.000
_cell.length_c   1.000
_cell.angle_alpha   90.00
_cell.angle_beta   90.00
_cell.angle_gamma   90.00
#
_symmetry.space_group_name_H-M   'P 1'
#
loop_
_entity.id
_entity.type
_entity.pdbx_description
1 polymer ?
#
loop_
_entity_poly.entity_id
_entity_poly.type
_entity_poly.pdbx_seq_one_letter_code
_entity_poly.pdbx_strand_id
1 'polypeptide(L)'
;MYWHKFLGRDSLFSVGSSFVRPHQQRIEVYSFSRKGVKPHICNLFSDAGSFYHLGEGHVYPYVFLYGVKKEGDKTRLTYFNIQIEGELAGMPMCQLYQSGQYSTLIPGNVKEVYQFPELMVQNQNMFVVLTDHPEKNLLWDDGAYGCRYYHFGSRQPMVPNSRQAVLAVWSEDEGLSLIYPRRFEAGEPVVIRPLKDQIEGPIQRHHLILSDDGKTLFVLAKLKGGEDGQHRRLIRVSLQ
;
A
#
# COMPACT_ATOMS: atom_id res chain seq x y z
N MET A 1 10.22 2.96 2.52
CA MET A 1 10.87 2.26 3.66
C MET A 1 9.76 1.62 4.46
N TYR A 2 9.82 0.32 4.70
CA TYR A 2 8.78 -0.46 5.36
C TYR A 2 9.28 -0.89 6.74
N TRP A 3 8.43 -0.74 7.76
CA TRP A 3 8.71 -1.15 9.12
C TRP A 3 7.78 -2.31 9.48
N HIS A 4 8.35 -3.49 9.74
CA HIS A 4 7.59 -4.67 10.15
C HIS A 4 8.31 -5.40 11.29
N LYS A 5 7.50 -5.93 12.20
CA LYS A 5 7.95 -6.79 13.30
C LYS A 5 7.56 -8.23 12.98
N PHE A 6 8.53 -9.07 12.62
CA PHE A 6 8.32 -10.49 12.31
C PHE A 6 9.13 -11.36 13.28
N LEU A 7 8.48 -12.34 13.92
CA LEU A 7 9.12 -13.31 14.84
C LEU A 7 10.02 -12.69 15.93
N GLY A 8 9.62 -11.55 16.51
CA GLY A 8 10.39 -10.88 17.57
C GLY A 8 11.68 -10.21 17.10
N ARG A 9 11.91 -10.11 15.78
CA ARG A 9 12.98 -9.29 15.18
C ARG A 9 12.34 -8.09 14.49
N ASP A 10 12.75 -6.90 14.93
CA ASP A 10 12.44 -5.67 14.21
C ASP A 10 13.31 -5.65 12.95
N SER A 11 12.68 -5.88 11.79
CA SER A 11 13.35 -5.86 10.50
C SER A 11 12.82 -4.65 9.74
N LEU A 12 13.59 -3.57 9.78
CA LEU A 12 13.40 -2.45 8.87
C LEU A 12 13.92 -2.91 7.50
N PHE A 13 13.14 -2.69 6.44
CA PHE A 13 13.62 -2.96 5.08
C PHE A 13 13.10 -1.94 4.08
N SER A 14 13.87 -1.71 3.02
CA SER A 14 13.44 -0.92 1.87
C SER A 14 13.42 -1.81 0.64
N VAL A 15 12.43 -1.59 -0.22
CA VAL A 15 12.30 -2.27 -1.50
C VAL A 15 12.36 -1.23 -2.60
N GLY A 16 13.19 -1.48 -3.59
CA GLY A 16 13.29 -0.73 -4.83
C GLY A 16 13.06 -1.66 -6.02
N SER A 17 12.61 -1.09 -7.13
CA SER A 17 12.46 -1.78 -8.40
C SER A 17 13.04 -0.94 -9.52
N SER A 18 13.83 -1.55 -10.40
CA SER A 18 14.36 -0.92 -11.60
C SER A 18 14.32 -1.87 -12.80
N PHE A 19 14.14 -1.33 -14.00
CA PHE A 19 14.28 -2.12 -15.23
C PHE A 19 15.74 -2.09 -15.67
N VAL A 20 16.35 -3.27 -15.80
CA VAL A 20 17.76 -3.40 -16.22
C VAL A 20 17.86 -3.49 -17.74
N ARG A 21 16.93 -4.23 -18.35
CA ARG A 21 16.78 -4.45 -19.80
C ARG A 21 15.29 -4.67 -20.10
N PRO A 22 14.86 -4.61 -21.38
CA PRO A 22 13.53 -5.06 -21.77
C PRO A 22 13.28 -6.45 -21.18
N HIS A 23 12.12 -6.64 -20.53
CA HIS A 23 11.68 -7.89 -19.91
C HIS A 23 12.48 -8.37 -18.68
N GLN A 24 13.47 -7.59 -18.22
CA GLN A 24 14.23 -7.88 -17.02
C GLN A 24 14.08 -6.76 -15.98
N GLN A 25 13.44 -7.11 -14.86
CA GLN A 25 13.22 -6.23 -13.72
C GLN A 25 14.09 -6.68 -12.55
N ARG A 26 14.77 -5.74 -11.90
CA ARG A 26 15.52 -5.99 -10.69
C ARG A 26 14.76 -5.44 -9.49
N ILE A 27 14.55 -6.31 -8.51
CA ILE A 27 14.05 -5.94 -7.19
C ILE A 27 15.24 -5.93 -6.23
N GLU A 28 15.46 -4.78 -5.59
CA GLU A 28 16.52 -4.56 -4.62
C GLU A 28 15.90 -4.39 -3.25
N VAL A 29 16.25 -5.27 -2.31
CA VAL A 29 15.80 -5.18 -0.92
C VAL A 29 16.98 -4.97 0.00
N TYR A 30 16.94 -3.90 0.80
CA TYR A 30 17.91 -3.66 1.84
C TYR A 30 17.25 -3.95 3.18
N SER A 31 17.73 -4.97 3.90
CA SER A 31 17.32 -5.25 5.26
C SER A 31 18.30 -4.60 6.24
N PHE A 32 17.78 -3.94 7.27
CA PHE A 32 18.56 -3.20 8.25
C PHE A 32 18.43 -3.91 9.60
N SER A 33 19.57 -4.18 10.23
CA SER A 33 19.65 -4.80 11.54
C SER A 33 20.75 -4.16 12.38
N ARG A 34 20.83 -4.51 13.67
CA ARG A 34 21.97 -4.12 14.52
C ARG A 34 23.33 -4.60 13.99
N LYS A 35 23.35 -5.63 13.15
CA LYS A 35 24.57 -6.17 12.53
C LYS A 35 24.98 -5.43 11.25
N GLY A 36 24.19 -4.45 10.80
CA GLY A 36 24.41 -3.70 9.57
C GLY A 36 23.29 -3.88 8.55
N VAL A 37 23.57 -3.44 7.32
CA VAL A 37 22.66 -3.50 6.17
C VAL A 37 22.99 -4.72 5.31
N LYS A 38 22.00 -5.54 5.00
CA LYS A 38 22.15 -6.71 4.13
C LYS A 38 21.33 -6.51 2.84
N PRO A 39 21.97 -6.41 1.67
CA PRO A 39 21.27 -6.32 0.39
C PRO A 39 20.82 -7.70 -0.09
N HIS A 40 19.65 -7.75 -0.70
CA HIS A 40 19.09 -8.89 -1.42
C HIS A 40 18.69 -8.40 -2.81
N ILE A 41 19.20 -9.06 -3.86
CA ILE A 41 18.94 -8.66 -5.24
C ILE A 41 18.23 -9.82 -5.94
N CYS A 42 17.00 -9.57 -6.39
CA CYS A 42 16.22 -10.53 -7.15
C CYS A 42 16.05 -10.01 -8.59
N ASN A 43 16.53 -10.78 -9.57
CA ASN A 43 16.30 -10.47 -10.99
C ASN A 43 15.11 -11.28 -11.48
N LEU A 44 14.03 -10.57 -11.82
CA LEU A 44 12.82 -11.12 -12.39
C LEU A 44 12.87 -11.03 -13.91
N PHE A 45 12.42 -12.10 -14.54
CA PHE A 45 12.24 -12.19 -15.98
C PHE A 45 10.74 -12.28 -16.26
N SER A 46 10.30 -11.53 -17.27
CA SER A 46 8.90 -11.45 -17.70
C SER A 46 8.81 -11.80 -19.18
N ASP A 47 7.63 -12.22 -19.63
CA ASP A 47 7.40 -12.41 -21.05
C ASP A 47 7.32 -11.07 -21.79
N ALA A 48 7.40 -11.13 -23.12
CA ALA A 48 7.25 -9.95 -23.96
C ALA A 48 5.90 -9.25 -23.71
N GLY A 49 5.96 -7.97 -23.29
CA GLY A 49 4.77 -7.15 -23.00
C GLY A 49 4.15 -7.38 -21.61
N SER A 50 4.73 -8.25 -20.79
CA SER A 50 4.34 -8.41 -19.38
C SER A 50 5.30 -7.65 -18.47
N PHE A 51 4.77 -6.98 -17.45
CA PHE A 51 5.57 -6.26 -16.46
C PHE A 51 5.00 -6.53 -15.08
N TYR A 52 5.88 -6.64 -14.08
CA TYR A 52 5.47 -6.68 -12.69
C TYR A 52 5.60 -5.29 -12.09
N HIS A 53 4.57 -4.88 -11.37
CA HIS A 53 4.54 -3.64 -10.64
C HIS A 53 4.80 -3.93 -9.17
N LEU A 54 5.56 -3.05 -8.53
CA LEU A 54 5.75 -3.14 -7.09
C LEU A 54 4.45 -2.70 -6.41
N GLY A 55 3.84 -3.59 -5.63
CA GLY A 55 2.70 -3.26 -4.80
C GLY A 55 3.12 -2.59 -3.49
N GLU A 56 2.16 -2.23 -2.68
CA GLU A 56 2.40 -1.60 -1.38
C GLU A 56 2.00 -2.50 -0.23
N GLY A 57 2.66 -2.37 0.92
CA GLY A 57 2.37 -3.19 2.11
C GLY A 57 3.16 -4.50 2.21
N HIS A 58 4.40 -4.54 1.70
CA HIS A 58 5.29 -5.69 1.82
C HIS A 58 5.51 -6.14 3.27
N VAL A 59 5.66 -7.44 3.52
CA VAL A 59 5.98 -7.98 4.85
C VAL A 59 7.21 -8.84 4.73
N TYR A 60 8.29 -8.48 5.42
CA TYR A 60 9.51 -9.28 5.43
C TYR A 60 9.23 -10.74 5.88
N PRO A 61 9.76 -11.77 5.19
CA PRO A 61 10.72 -11.74 4.09
C PRO A 61 10.08 -11.77 2.69
N TYR A 62 8.87 -11.25 2.52
CA TYR A 62 8.11 -11.26 1.28
C TYR A 62 7.97 -9.86 0.66
N VAL A 63 8.26 -9.77 -0.63
CA VAL A 63 7.98 -8.61 -1.46
C VAL A 63 6.74 -8.89 -2.29
N PHE A 64 5.77 -7.98 -2.23
CA PHE A 64 4.52 -8.07 -2.97
C PHE A 64 4.60 -7.35 -4.31
N LEU A 65 4.19 -8.05 -5.37
CA LEU A 65 4.09 -7.52 -6.72
C LEU A 65 2.72 -7.83 -7.31
N TYR A 66 2.37 -7.13 -8.38
CA TYR A 66 1.19 -7.42 -9.15
C TYR A 66 1.46 -7.28 -10.66
N GLY A 67 0.78 -8.09 -11.44
CA GLY A 67 0.77 -8.02 -12.90
C GLY A 67 -0.58 -7.53 -13.40
N VAL A 68 -0.55 -6.69 -14.43
CA VAL A 68 -1.75 -6.15 -15.06
C VAL A 68 -1.79 -6.60 -16.52
N LYS A 69 -2.96 -7.07 -16.96
CA LYS A 69 -3.22 -7.35 -18.38
C LYS A 69 -4.51 -6.65 -18.79
N LYS A 70 -4.40 -5.73 -19.75
CA LYS A 70 -5.54 -4.98 -20.26
C LYS A 70 -6.39 -5.86 -21.16
N GLU A 71 -7.70 -5.87 -20.90
CA GLU A 71 -8.72 -6.60 -21.66
C GLU A 71 -9.88 -5.63 -21.95
N GLY A 72 -9.72 -4.82 -23.01
CA GLY A 72 -10.66 -3.76 -23.36
C GLY A 72 -10.56 -2.56 -22.41
N ASP A 73 -11.68 -2.15 -21.82
CA ASP A 73 -11.81 -1.11 -20.79
C ASP A 73 -11.60 -1.65 -19.36
N LYS A 74 -11.22 -2.93 -19.24
CA LYS A 74 -10.99 -3.62 -17.96
C LYS A 74 -9.58 -4.17 -17.87
N THR A 75 -9.19 -4.54 -16.66
CA THR A 75 -7.88 -5.09 -16.34
C THR A 75 -8.03 -6.42 -15.61
N ARG A 76 -7.32 -7.44 -16.09
CA ARG A 76 -7.03 -8.64 -15.31
C ARG A 76 -5.86 -8.34 -14.39
N LEU A 77 -6.07 -8.57 -13.09
CA LEU A 77 -5.08 -8.32 -12.06
C LEU A 77 -4.66 -9.65 -11.41
N THR A 78 -3.35 -9.90 -11.43
CA THR A 78 -2.71 -11.08 -10.85
C THR A 78 -1.73 -10.64 -9.77
N TYR A 79 -1.72 -11.37 -8.66
CA TYR A 79 -0.86 -11.09 -7.51
C TYR A 79 0.31 -12.05 -7.46
N PHE A 80 1.46 -11.52 -7.09
CA PHE A 80 2.69 -12.27 -6.94
C PHE A 80 3.40 -11.88 -5.67
N ASN A 81 4.26 -12.76 -5.19
CA ASN A 81 5.20 -12.46 -4.14
C ASN A 81 6.57 -13.03 -4.48
N ILE A 82 7.59 -12.47 -3.85
CA ILE A 82 8.96 -12.99 -3.86
C ILE A 82 9.40 -13.16 -2.42
N GLN A 83 9.98 -14.31 -2.11
CA GLN A 83 10.69 -14.50 -0.85
C GLN A 83 12.15 -14.11 -0.99
N ILE A 84 12.66 -13.25 -0.11
CA ILE A 84 14.05 -12.75 -0.17
C ILE A 84 14.98 -13.38 0.86
N GLU A 85 14.43 -14.13 1.82
CA GLU A 85 15.21 -14.84 2.84
C GLU A 85 14.57 -16.17 3.22
N GLY A 86 15.41 -17.21 3.34
CA GLY A 86 14.99 -18.57 3.63
C GLY A 86 14.45 -19.32 2.41
N GLU A 87 13.82 -20.45 2.67
CA GLU A 87 13.11 -21.27 1.68
C GLU A 87 11.65 -21.43 2.13
N LEU A 88 10.70 -21.38 1.20
CA LEU A 88 9.28 -21.63 1.46
C LEU A 88 8.83 -22.80 0.60
N ALA A 89 8.36 -23.88 1.23
CA ALA A 89 7.88 -25.07 0.54
C ALA A 89 8.88 -25.62 -0.50
N GLY A 90 10.19 -25.53 -0.22
CA GLY A 90 11.27 -25.96 -1.11
C GLY A 90 11.56 -25.02 -2.29
N MET A 91 10.91 -23.85 -2.37
CA MET A 91 11.21 -22.83 -3.36
C MET A 91 12.44 -22.02 -2.92
N PRO A 92 13.44 -21.81 -3.80
CA PRO A 92 14.59 -20.98 -3.49
C PRO A 92 14.23 -19.49 -3.44
N MET A 93 15.09 -18.73 -2.77
CA MET A 93 15.00 -17.27 -2.71
C MET A 93 14.90 -16.64 -4.10
N CYS A 94 14.26 -15.47 -4.18
CA CYS A 94 14.09 -14.68 -5.38
C CYS A 94 13.26 -15.35 -6.49
N GLN A 95 12.52 -16.43 -6.18
CA GLN A 95 11.51 -16.94 -7.09
C GLN A 95 10.19 -16.18 -6.95
N LEU A 96 9.62 -15.86 -8.10
CA LEU A 96 8.30 -15.26 -8.21
C LEU A 96 7.25 -16.36 -8.10
N TYR A 97 6.32 -16.24 -7.16
CA TYR A 97 5.19 -17.14 -7.04
C TYR A 97 3.88 -16.37 -7.14
N GLN A 98 2.92 -16.92 -7.88
CA GLN A 98 1.59 -16.35 -8.00
C GLN A 98 0.82 -16.62 -6.71
N SER A 99 0.38 -15.55 -6.04
CA SER A 99 -0.37 -15.63 -4.79
C SER A 99 -1.88 -15.54 -5.00
N GLY A 100 -2.33 -15.05 -6.15
CA GLY A 100 -3.76 -14.99 -6.47
C GLY A 100 -4.04 -14.30 -7.79
N GLN A 101 -5.30 -14.35 -8.22
CA GLN A 101 -5.82 -13.60 -9.36
C GLN A 101 -7.30 -13.37 -9.15
N TYR A 102 -7.83 -12.20 -9.52
CA TYR A 102 -9.28 -12.04 -9.57
C TYR A 102 -9.87 -12.89 -10.70
N SER A 103 -10.97 -13.57 -10.39
CA SER A 103 -11.79 -14.26 -11.38
C SER A 103 -12.51 -13.26 -12.30
N THR A 104 -12.89 -12.11 -11.76
CA THR A 104 -13.56 -11.01 -12.48
C THR A 104 -12.57 -9.95 -12.94
N LEU A 105 -12.80 -9.37 -14.11
CA LEU A 105 -12.03 -8.24 -14.60
C LEU A 105 -12.35 -6.96 -13.83
N ILE A 106 -11.32 -6.22 -13.44
CA ILE A 106 -11.44 -4.95 -12.72
C ILE A 106 -11.74 -3.83 -13.74
N PRO A 107 -12.76 -2.98 -13.52
CA PRO A 107 -13.04 -1.84 -14.38
C PRO A 107 -11.88 -0.83 -14.41
N GLY A 108 -11.56 -0.30 -15.60
CA GLY A 108 -10.48 0.67 -15.81
C GLY A 108 -9.09 0.04 -15.82
N ASN A 109 -8.07 0.88 -16.00
CA ASN A 109 -6.67 0.53 -15.84
C ASN A 109 -6.29 0.60 -14.36
N VAL A 110 -5.67 -0.46 -13.84
CA VAL A 110 -5.13 -0.48 -12.47
C VAL A 110 -3.92 0.45 -12.38
N LYS A 111 -3.95 1.36 -11.41
CA LYS A 111 -2.87 2.32 -11.12
C LYS A 111 -1.95 1.81 -10.02
N GLU A 112 -2.53 1.40 -8.90
CA GLU A 112 -1.81 1.01 -7.69
C GLU A 112 -2.55 -0.08 -6.94
N VAL A 113 -1.80 -0.91 -6.22
CA VAL A 113 -2.35 -1.97 -5.36
C VAL A 113 -1.67 -1.93 -4.01
N TYR A 114 -2.48 -1.92 -2.95
CA TYR A 114 -2.04 -1.99 -1.57
C TYR A 114 -2.53 -3.30 -0.96
N GLN A 115 -1.68 -4.02 -0.25
CA GLN A 115 -2.06 -5.18 0.55
C GLN A 115 -2.01 -4.87 2.04
N PHE A 116 -2.89 -5.51 2.81
CA PHE A 116 -2.92 -5.46 4.27
C PHE A 116 -2.76 -6.89 4.83
N PRO A 117 -1.54 -7.45 4.75
CA PRO A 117 -1.28 -8.87 5.07
C PRO A 117 -1.53 -9.23 6.54
N GLU A 118 -1.43 -8.25 7.44
CA GLU A 118 -1.65 -8.45 8.89
C GLU A 118 -3.16 -8.45 9.24
N LEU A 119 -4.01 -8.12 8.28
CA LEU A 119 -5.48 -8.13 8.41
C LEU A 119 -6.14 -9.31 7.69
N MET A 120 -5.33 -10.32 7.35
CA MET A 120 -5.76 -11.54 6.69
C MET A 120 -6.83 -12.27 7.51
N VAL A 121 -7.93 -12.62 6.85
CA VAL A 121 -9.04 -13.39 7.45
C VAL A 121 -9.22 -14.66 6.61
N GLN A 122 -9.31 -15.83 7.26
CA GLN A 122 -9.44 -17.13 6.58
C GLN A 122 -8.37 -17.38 5.49
N ASN A 123 -7.12 -16.98 5.75
CA ASN A 123 -6.00 -17.06 4.80
C ASN A 123 -6.18 -16.22 3.51
N GLN A 124 -7.08 -15.24 3.51
CA GLN A 124 -7.26 -14.30 2.41
C GLN A 124 -6.77 -12.92 2.82
N ASN A 125 -5.81 -12.40 2.06
CA ASN A 125 -5.31 -11.04 2.24
C ASN A 125 -6.39 -10.03 1.90
N MET A 126 -6.33 -8.87 2.53
CA MET A 126 -7.09 -7.72 2.07
C MET A 126 -6.28 -6.92 1.06
N PHE A 127 -6.97 -6.37 0.07
CA PHE A 127 -6.37 -5.51 -0.94
C PHE A 127 -7.18 -4.23 -1.14
N VAL A 128 -6.46 -3.19 -1.58
CA VAL A 128 -7.05 -1.99 -2.15
C VAL A 128 -6.45 -1.81 -3.52
N VAL A 129 -7.31 -1.64 -4.53
CA VAL A 129 -6.88 -1.44 -5.92
C VAL A 129 -7.42 -0.10 -6.40
N LEU A 130 -6.52 0.79 -6.76
CA LEU A 130 -6.84 2.08 -7.38
C LEU A 130 -6.89 1.92 -8.91
N THR A 131 -7.90 2.47 -9.56
CA THR A 131 -8.07 2.43 -11.03
C THR A 131 -8.35 3.82 -11.59
N ASP A 132 -8.41 3.95 -12.93
CA ASP A 132 -8.85 5.17 -13.61
C ASP A 132 -10.33 5.19 -13.99
N HIS A 133 -11.12 4.18 -13.59
CA HIS A 133 -12.53 4.12 -13.95
C HIS A 133 -13.31 5.29 -13.31
N PRO A 134 -14.14 6.04 -14.06
CA PRO A 134 -14.75 7.29 -13.57
C PRO A 134 -15.60 7.10 -12.30
N GLU A 135 -16.32 6.00 -12.16
CA GLU A 135 -17.24 5.75 -11.03
C GLU A 135 -16.75 4.66 -10.06
N LYS A 136 -15.72 3.90 -10.44
CA LYS A 136 -15.30 2.67 -9.73
C LYS A 136 -13.79 2.64 -9.60
N ASN A 137 -13.22 3.79 -9.23
CA ASN A 137 -11.79 4.01 -9.17
C ASN A 137 -11.13 3.48 -7.90
N LEU A 138 -11.88 2.98 -6.92
CA LEU A 138 -11.30 2.27 -5.77
C LEU A 138 -12.05 0.96 -5.54
N LEU A 139 -11.34 -0.16 -5.65
CA LEU A 139 -11.80 -1.47 -5.20
C LEU A 139 -11.23 -1.74 -3.81
N TRP A 140 -12.10 -2.08 -2.88
CA TRP A 140 -11.77 -2.61 -1.57
C TRP A 140 -12.11 -4.09 -1.53
N ASP A 141 -11.10 -4.92 -1.33
CA ASP A 141 -11.23 -6.37 -1.20
C ASP A 141 -10.95 -6.74 0.26
N ASP A 142 -12.02 -7.11 0.98
CA ASP A 142 -11.95 -7.56 2.36
C ASP A 142 -11.54 -9.04 2.49
N GLY A 143 -11.17 -9.69 1.39
CA GLY A 143 -10.87 -11.11 1.33
C GLY A 143 -12.16 -11.91 1.54
N ALA A 144 -12.28 -12.53 2.71
CA ALA A 144 -13.39 -13.43 3.03
C ALA A 144 -14.79 -12.77 2.97
N TYR A 145 -14.86 -11.44 3.14
CA TYR A 145 -16.12 -10.68 3.12
C TYR A 145 -16.46 -10.08 1.76
N GLY A 146 -15.62 -10.32 0.75
CA GLY A 146 -15.85 -9.94 -0.64
C GLY A 146 -15.32 -8.56 -1.02
N CYS A 147 -15.76 -8.12 -2.21
CA CYS A 147 -15.20 -6.99 -2.93
C CYS A 147 -16.24 -5.87 -3.10
N ARG A 148 -15.82 -4.61 -2.94
CA ARG A 148 -16.68 -3.42 -3.09
C ARG A 148 -15.99 -2.32 -3.87
N TYR A 149 -16.73 -1.67 -4.76
CA TYR A 149 -16.24 -0.50 -5.49
C TYR A 149 -16.76 0.79 -4.87
N TYR A 150 -15.91 1.80 -4.84
CA TYR A 150 -16.24 3.15 -4.41
C TYR A 150 -15.87 4.15 -5.51
N HIS A 151 -16.64 5.25 -5.56
CA HIS A 151 -16.22 6.45 -6.27
C HIS A 151 -15.38 7.32 -5.33
N PHE A 152 -14.07 7.24 -5.53
CA PHE A 152 -13.05 7.94 -4.75
C PHE A 152 -12.62 9.29 -5.36
N GLY A 153 -13.15 9.61 -6.55
CA GLY A 153 -12.80 10.82 -7.29
C GLY A 153 -11.33 10.87 -7.72
N SER A 154 -10.78 12.07 -7.89
CA SER A 154 -9.37 12.28 -8.29
C SER A 154 -8.37 12.17 -7.14
N ARG A 155 -8.81 11.76 -5.95
CA ARG A 155 -7.98 11.75 -4.73
C ARG A 155 -6.99 10.60 -4.77
N GLN A 156 -5.74 10.88 -4.40
CA GLN A 156 -4.72 9.83 -4.25
C GLN A 156 -4.82 9.23 -2.84
N PRO A 157 -5.15 7.94 -2.69
CA PRO A 157 -5.11 7.28 -1.40
C PRO A 157 -3.66 7.12 -0.92
N MET A 158 -3.49 7.19 0.40
CA MET A 158 -2.24 6.93 1.10
C MET A 158 -2.54 5.88 2.16
N VAL A 159 -1.72 4.85 2.27
CA VAL A 159 -1.83 3.86 3.36
C VAL A 159 -0.91 4.30 4.50
N PRO A 160 -1.43 4.83 5.62
CA PRO A 160 -0.62 5.33 6.72
C PRO A 160 -0.08 4.20 7.63
N ASN A 161 -0.68 3.01 7.59
CA ASN A 161 -0.20 1.78 8.22
C ASN A 161 -0.88 0.56 7.56
N SER A 162 -0.09 -0.41 7.07
CA SER A 162 -0.61 -1.65 6.45
C SER A 162 -1.23 -2.64 7.44
N ARG A 163 -1.09 -2.40 8.75
CA ARG A 163 -1.74 -3.15 9.84
C ARG A 163 -3.14 -2.65 10.17
N GLN A 164 -3.57 -1.56 9.56
CA GLN A 164 -4.85 -0.93 9.84
C GLN A 164 -5.62 -0.71 8.53
N ALA A 165 -6.90 -1.09 8.50
CA ALA A 165 -7.76 -0.99 7.33
C ALA A 165 -8.23 0.47 7.12
N VAL A 166 -7.28 1.36 6.85
CA VAL A 166 -7.49 2.82 6.78
C VAL A 166 -6.77 3.39 5.57
N LEU A 167 -7.44 4.27 4.85
CA LEU A 167 -6.84 5.12 3.82
C LEU A 167 -6.78 6.56 4.33
N ALA A 168 -5.71 7.26 4.01
CA ALA A 168 -5.60 8.69 4.17
C ALA A 168 -5.69 9.36 2.80
N VAL A 169 -6.35 10.51 2.71
CA VAL A 169 -6.41 11.35 1.51
C VAL A 169 -6.22 12.81 1.87
N TRP A 170 -5.68 13.58 0.95
CA TRP A 170 -5.63 15.03 1.05
C TRP A 170 -6.49 15.65 -0.05
N SER A 171 -7.28 16.67 0.29
CA SER A 171 -7.88 17.60 -0.65
C SER A 171 -7.75 19.03 -0.15
N GLU A 172 -7.83 20.00 -1.04
CA GLU A 172 -7.79 21.42 -0.65
C GLU A 172 -9.01 21.81 0.19
N ASP A 173 -10.18 21.25 -0.12
CA ASP A 173 -11.45 21.58 0.55
C ASP A 173 -11.63 20.89 1.92
N GLU A 174 -11.20 19.64 2.04
CA GLU A 174 -11.43 18.84 3.26
C GLU A 174 -10.17 18.68 4.12
N GLY A 175 -9.00 19.03 3.58
CA GLY A 175 -7.71 18.76 4.21
C GLY A 175 -7.41 17.27 4.27
N LEU A 176 -6.74 16.86 5.36
CA LEU A 176 -6.41 15.45 5.60
C LEU A 176 -7.66 14.71 6.07
N SER A 177 -8.03 13.65 5.36
CA SER A 177 -9.13 12.76 5.74
C SER A 177 -8.64 11.33 5.90
N LEU A 178 -9.13 10.63 6.92
CA LEU A 178 -8.99 9.20 7.13
C LEU A 178 -10.30 8.50 6.79
N ILE A 179 -10.23 7.46 5.97
CA ILE A 179 -11.36 6.72 5.43
C ILE A 179 -11.26 5.29 5.96
N TYR A 180 -12.33 4.81 6.61
CA TYR A 180 -12.43 3.48 7.23
C TYR A 180 -13.52 2.66 6.52
N PRO A 181 -13.17 1.83 5.53
CA PRO A 181 -14.17 1.11 4.74
C PRO A 181 -14.76 -0.10 5.46
N ARG A 182 -13.99 -0.74 6.36
CA ARG A 182 -14.39 -1.95 7.09
C ARG A 182 -15.54 -1.78 8.09
N ARG A 183 -15.94 -0.55 8.45
CA ARG A 183 -16.92 -0.33 9.52
C ARG A 183 -18.36 -0.66 9.15
N PHE A 184 -18.68 -1.14 7.94
CA PHE A 184 -20.07 -1.42 7.57
C PHE A 184 -20.28 -2.68 6.74
N GLU A 185 -21.34 -3.41 7.05
CA GLU A 185 -21.92 -4.47 6.22
C GLU A 185 -22.88 -3.90 5.14
N ALA A 186 -23.29 -2.62 5.22
CA ALA A 186 -24.24 -2.02 4.25
C ALA A 186 -24.26 -0.46 4.19
N GLY A 187 -23.13 0.24 4.24
CA GLY A 187 -23.13 1.72 4.26
C GLY A 187 -21.87 2.40 3.72
N GLU A 188 -21.95 3.73 3.58
CA GLU A 188 -20.85 4.63 3.19
C GLU A 188 -19.64 4.52 4.14
N PRO A 189 -18.40 4.73 3.65
CA PRO A 189 -17.21 4.66 4.50
C PRO A 189 -17.23 5.75 5.58
N VAL A 190 -16.69 5.44 6.76
CA VAL A 190 -16.53 6.45 7.81
C VAL A 190 -15.35 7.36 7.47
N VAL A 191 -15.61 8.66 7.40
CA VAL A 191 -14.59 9.68 7.08
C VAL A 191 -14.34 10.57 8.30
N ILE A 192 -13.11 10.53 8.82
CA ILE A 192 -12.63 11.40 9.89
C ILE A 192 -11.73 12.45 9.25
N ARG A 193 -11.88 13.73 9.60
CA ARG A 193 -11.07 14.84 9.05
C ARG A 193 -10.15 15.42 10.11
N PRO A 194 -9.07 14.71 10.49
CA PRO A 194 -8.14 15.23 11.49
C PRO A 194 -7.50 16.52 10.97
N LEU A 195 -7.38 17.52 11.86
CA LEU A 195 -6.65 18.76 11.57
C LEU A 195 -7.25 19.61 10.43
N LYS A 196 -8.56 19.45 10.14
CA LYS A 196 -9.26 20.33 9.20
C LYS A 196 -9.02 21.79 9.60
N ASP A 197 -8.61 22.59 8.63
CA ASP A 197 -8.26 24.02 8.78
C ASP A 197 -7.10 24.35 9.72
N GLN A 198 -6.33 23.35 10.18
CA GLN A 198 -5.18 23.56 11.07
C GLN A 198 -3.84 23.46 10.35
N ILE A 199 -3.77 22.74 9.22
CA ILE A 199 -2.52 22.45 8.50
C ILE A 199 -2.54 22.93 7.06
N GLU A 200 -1.36 23.29 6.56
CA GLU A 200 -1.10 23.62 5.15
C GLU A 200 -0.78 22.35 4.36
N GLY A 201 -1.29 22.29 3.13
CA GLY A 201 -1.08 21.18 2.20
C GLY A 201 -0.09 21.48 1.07
N PRO A 202 0.18 20.49 0.19
CA PRO A 202 -0.35 19.14 0.23
C PRO A 202 0.37 18.23 1.23
N ILE A 203 -0.38 17.31 1.82
CA ILE A 203 0.18 16.20 2.59
C ILE A 203 0.50 15.05 1.65
N GLN A 204 1.65 14.41 1.87
CA GLN A 204 2.16 13.31 1.06
C GLN A 204 2.30 12.09 1.94
N ARG A 205 2.36 10.91 1.32
CA ARG A 205 2.34 9.64 2.05
C ARG A 205 3.44 9.52 3.11
N HIS A 206 4.65 9.98 2.82
CA HIS A 206 5.77 9.92 3.77
C HIS A 206 5.67 10.93 4.92
N HIS A 207 4.67 11.81 4.92
CA HIS A 207 4.35 12.70 6.03
C HIS A 207 3.41 12.07 7.06
N LEU A 208 2.93 10.84 6.84
CA LEU A 208 1.87 10.22 7.63
C LEU A 208 2.31 8.86 8.19
N ILE A 209 2.08 8.65 9.48
CA ILE A 209 2.21 7.34 10.13
C ILE A 209 1.04 7.15 11.09
N LEU A 210 0.30 6.05 10.94
CA LEU A 210 -0.73 5.63 11.90
C LEU A 210 -0.15 4.58 12.84
N SER A 211 -0.38 4.70 14.14
CA SER A 211 0.07 3.72 15.14
C SER A 211 -0.54 2.34 14.88
N ASP A 212 0.14 1.29 15.35
CA ASP A 212 -0.28 -0.10 15.16
C ASP A 212 -1.64 -0.43 15.79
N ASP A 213 -2.07 0.33 16.81
CA ASP A 213 -3.40 0.21 17.41
C ASP A 213 -4.47 1.07 16.74
N GLY A 214 -4.10 1.85 15.71
CA GLY A 214 -5.00 2.76 14.99
C GLY A 214 -5.43 4.01 15.77
N LYS A 215 -4.91 4.25 16.98
CA LYS A 215 -5.39 5.32 17.87
C LYS A 215 -4.63 6.63 17.77
N THR A 216 -3.43 6.63 17.19
CA THR A 216 -2.59 7.82 17.09
C THR A 216 -2.10 8.00 15.66
N LEU A 217 -2.44 9.13 15.05
CA LEU A 217 -1.89 9.56 13.77
C LEU A 217 -0.77 10.58 14.00
N PHE A 218 0.38 10.34 13.41
CA PHE A 218 1.49 11.28 13.35
C PHE A 218 1.53 11.93 11.96
N VAL A 219 1.56 13.26 11.92
CA VAL A 219 1.51 14.05 10.69
C VAL A 219 2.66 15.06 10.67
N LEU A 220 3.51 15.02 9.65
CA LEU A 220 4.57 16.01 9.43
C LEU A 220 4.05 17.14 8.52
N ALA A 221 3.58 18.24 9.12
CA ALA A 221 2.93 19.34 8.40
C ALA A 221 3.30 20.72 8.94
N LYS A 222 3.04 21.76 8.13
CA LYS A 222 3.09 23.16 8.57
C LYS A 222 1.70 23.57 9.07
N LEU A 223 1.64 24.34 10.15
CA LEU A 223 0.38 24.85 10.70
C LEU A 223 -0.07 26.08 9.89
N LYS A 224 -1.37 26.20 9.60
CA LYS A 224 -1.93 27.40 8.95
C LYS A 224 -1.72 28.62 9.84
N GLY A 225 -1.31 29.74 9.26
CA GLY A 225 -1.13 31.01 9.96
C GLY A 225 0.09 31.07 10.89
N GLY A 226 1.00 30.09 10.80
CA GLY A 226 2.32 30.21 11.42
C GLY A 226 3.15 31.30 10.74
N GLU A 227 3.96 32.02 11.51
CA GLU A 227 4.90 33.02 11.00
C GLU A 227 5.75 32.46 9.84
N ASP A 228 6.05 33.32 8.86
CA ASP A 228 6.88 32.96 7.71
C ASP A 228 8.22 32.37 8.18
N GLY A 229 8.53 31.17 7.69
CA GLY A 229 9.75 30.43 8.06
C GLY A 229 9.54 29.24 9.00
N GLN A 230 8.32 28.96 9.49
CA GLN A 230 8.13 27.76 10.31
C GLN A 230 8.30 26.46 9.50
N HIS A 231 9.29 25.66 9.91
CA HIS A 231 9.49 24.30 9.45
C HIS A 231 8.28 23.40 9.74
N ARG A 232 8.14 22.32 8.96
CA ARG A 232 7.15 21.27 9.24
C ARG A 232 7.35 20.73 10.66
N ARG A 233 6.27 20.57 11.40
CA ARG A 233 6.25 20.02 12.75
C ARG A 233 5.64 18.61 12.72
N LEU A 234 6.14 17.73 13.58
CA LEU A 234 5.51 16.45 13.83
C LEU A 234 4.32 16.67 14.78
N ILE A 235 3.11 16.55 14.25
CA ILE A 235 1.85 16.71 14.97
C ILE A 235 1.33 15.33 15.36
N ARG A 236 1.01 15.15 16.65
CA ARG A 236 0.38 13.93 17.16
C ARG A 236 -1.12 14.16 17.32
N VAL A 237 -1.93 13.37 16.62
CA VAL A 237 -3.39 13.40 16.66
C VAL A 237 -3.90 12.14 17.36
N SER A 238 -4.69 12.32 18.42
CA SER A 238 -5.38 11.19 19.06
C SER A 238 -6.71 10.95 18.35
N LEU A 239 -6.94 9.72 17.90
CA LEU A 239 -8.15 9.26 17.23
C LEU A 239 -9.01 8.52 18.25
N GLN A 240 -10.31 8.84 18.27
CA GLN A 240 -11.31 8.21 19.15
C GLN A 240 -11.96 7.00 18.48
#